data_AF-A0A946CRM7-F1
#
_entry.id   AF-A0A946CRM7-F1
#
_cell.length_a   1.000
_cell.length_b   1.000
_cell.length_c   1.000
_cell.angle_alpha   90.00
_cell.angle_beta   90.00
_cell.angle_gamma   90.00
#
_symmetry.space_group_name_H-M   'P 1'
#
loop_
_entity.id
_entity.type
_entity.pdbx_description
1 polymer ?
#
loop_
_entity_poly.entity_id
_entity_poly.type
_entity_poly.pdbx_seq_one_letter_code
_entity_poly.pdbx_strand_id
1 'polypeptide(L)'
;MPPARRKRPEWLHINKMIPNFLTILALSAGMSAIRFGLQDRWEYAALAILAAAILDALDGRIARILKGASKFGAELDSLSDFISFGVAPSMMLFLWSMQDAGRFGWMLALLF
;
A
#
# COMPACT_ATOMS: atom_id res chain seq x y z
N MET A 1 -8.65 -47.46 11.64
CA MET A 1 -9.31 -46.52 10.70
C MET A 1 -8.61 -45.17 10.78
N PRO A 2 -8.00 -44.65 9.70
CA PRO A 2 -7.51 -43.27 9.68
C PRO A 2 -8.69 -42.28 9.57
N PRO A 3 -8.64 -41.11 10.23
CA PRO A 3 -9.74 -40.15 10.22
C PRO A 3 -9.88 -39.47 8.85
N ALA A 4 -11.14 -39.31 8.41
CA ALA A 4 -11.50 -38.67 7.15
C ALA A 4 -11.00 -37.21 7.09
N ARG A 5 -10.16 -36.91 6.09
CA ARG A 5 -9.61 -35.59 5.80
C ARG A 5 -10.76 -34.66 5.37
N ARG A 6 -11.35 -33.91 6.29
CA ARG A 6 -12.37 -32.88 6.00
C ARG A 6 -11.82 -31.92 4.94
N LYS A 7 -12.38 -31.96 3.72
CA LYS A 7 -12.11 -30.95 2.68
C LYS A 7 -12.58 -29.61 3.24
N ARG A 8 -11.63 -28.72 3.53
CA ARG A 8 -11.93 -27.34 3.95
C ARG A 8 -12.70 -26.67 2.81
N PRO A 9 -13.76 -25.91 3.11
CA PRO A 9 -14.64 -25.44 2.06
C PRO A 9 -14.01 -24.32 1.20
N GLU A 10 -14.36 -24.30 -0.08
CA GLU A 10 -13.82 -23.41 -1.12
C GLU A 10 -13.99 -21.91 -0.84
N TRP A 11 -15.01 -21.53 -0.07
CA TRP A 11 -15.23 -20.14 0.35
C TRP A 11 -14.11 -19.56 1.22
N LEU A 12 -13.24 -20.40 1.81
CA LEU A 12 -12.02 -19.92 2.48
C LEU A 12 -10.94 -19.43 1.51
N HIS A 13 -10.96 -19.80 0.23
CA HIS A 13 -9.95 -19.36 -0.74
C HIS A 13 -10.27 -17.96 -1.29
N ILE A 14 -11.54 -17.68 -1.58
CA ILE A 14 -12.00 -16.38 -2.10
C ILE A 14 -11.80 -15.27 -1.07
N ASN A 15 -12.12 -15.54 0.20
CA ASN A 15 -11.95 -14.57 1.29
C ASN A 15 -10.49 -14.17 1.55
N LYS A 16 -9.51 -14.94 1.04
CA LYS A 16 -8.08 -14.61 1.14
C LYS A 16 -7.56 -13.79 -0.04
N MET A 17 -8.29 -13.76 -1.15
CA MET A 17 -7.90 -13.01 -2.36
C MET A 17 -8.42 -11.59 -2.36
N ILE A 18 -9.58 -11.35 -1.73
CA ILE A 18 -10.17 -10.01 -1.59
C ILE A 18 -9.16 -9.05 -0.95
N PRO A 19 -8.47 -9.42 0.14
CA PRO A 19 -7.56 -8.49 0.75
C PRO A 19 -6.38 -8.14 -0.17
N ASN A 20 -5.75 -9.18 -0.69
CA ASN A 20 -4.60 -9.06 -1.59
C ASN A 20 -4.88 -8.19 -2.84
N PHE A 21 -6.12 -8.16 -3.33
CA PHE A 21 -6.54 -7.26 -4.41
C PHE A 21 -6.62 -5.80 -3.98
N LEU A 22 -7.12 -5.53 -2.77
CA LEU A 22 -7.15 -4.19 -2.20
C LEU A 22 -5.73 -3.66 -1.95
N THR A 23 -4.80 -4.48 -1.46
CA THR A 23 -3.40 -4.08 -1.29
C THR A 23 -2.75 -3.70 -2.63
N ILE A 24 -3.00 -4.49 -3.69
CA ILE A 24 -2.47 -4.18 -5.04
C ILE A 24 -3.05 -2.87 -5.58
N LEU A 25 -4.33 -2.58 -5.31
CA LEU A 25 -4.95 -1.31 -5.67
C LEU A 25 -4.35 -0.15 -4.87
N ALA A 26 -4.12 -0.32 -3.56
CA ALA A 26 -3.46 0.68 -2.72
C ALA A 26 -2.05 1.00 -3.25
N LEU A 27 -1.26 -0.03 -3.54
CA LEU A 27 0.08 0.11 -4.12
C LEU A 27 0.06 0.84 -5.47
N SER A 28 -0.90 0.49 -6.33
CA SER A 28 -1.07 1.13 -7.64
C SER A 28 -1.47 2.61 -7.53
N ALA A 29 -2.30 2.95 -6.53
CA ALA A 29 -2.68 4.32 -6.22
C ALA A 29 -1.48 5.13 -5.68
N GLY A 30 -0.66 4.55 -4.81
CA GLY A 30 0.59 5.16 -4.32
C GLY A 30 1.58 5.46 -5.45
N MET A 31 1.80 4.49 -6.36
CA MET A 31 2.63 4.69 -7.55
C MET A 31 2.07 5.78 -8.49
N SER A 32 0.74 5.85 -8.62
CA SER A 32 0.08 6.89 -9.41
C SER A 32 0.24 8.28 -8.79
N ALA A 33 0.26 8.37 -7.46
CA ALA A 33 0.53 9.62 -6.76
C ALA A 33 1.91 10.18 -7.10
N ILE A 34 2.93 9.32 -7.11
CA ILE A 34 4.29 9.68 -7.52
C ILE A 34 4.28 10.22 -8.95
N ARG A 35 3.58 9.54 -9.87
CA ARG A 35 3.45 10.00 -11.26
C ARG A 35 2.77 11.38 -11.35
N PHE A 36 1.74 11.65 -10.55
CA PHE A 36 1.09 12.97 -10.53
C PHE A 36 2.00 14.05 -9.93
N GLY A 37 2.79 13.72 -8.90
CA GLY A 37 3.80 14.61 -8.34
C GLY A 37 4.87 14.98 -9.37
N LEU A 38 5.30 14.03 -10.21
CA LEU A 38 6.22 14.27 -11.32
C LEU A 38 5.63 15.14 -12.46
N GLN A 39 4.31 15.31 -12.50
CA GLN A 39 3.61 16.16 -13.48
C GLN A 39 3.19 17.51 -12.88
N ASP A 40 3.71 17.87 -11.69
CA ASP A 40 3.31 19.05 -10.91
C ASP A 40 1.80 19.11 -10.61
N ARG A 41 1.10 17.96 -10.65
CA ARG A 41 -0.34 17.83 -10.36
C ARG A 41 -0.55 17.49 -8.89
N TRP A 42 -0.16 18.42 -8.01
CA TRP A 42 -0.09 18.23 -6.56
C TRP A 42 -1.41 17.81 -5.92
N GLU A 43 -2.54 18.37 -6.36
CA GLU A 43 -3.88 18.02 -5.85
C GLU A 43 -4.21 16.54 -6.09
N TYR A 44 -3.94 16.05 -7.30
CA TYR A 44 -4.20 14.66 -7.69
C TYR A 44 -3.23 13.69 -7.01
N ALA A 45 -1.98 14.11 -6.82
CA ALA A 45 -1.00 13.34 -6.06
C ALA A 45 -1.45 13.17 -4.60
N ALA A 46 -1.82 14.25 -3.91
CA ALA A 46 -2.31 14.18 -2.54
C ALA A 46 -3.57 13.30 -2.40
N LEU A 47 -4.52 13.44 -3.32
CA LEU A 47 -5.72 12.59 -3.38
C LEU A 47 -5.39 11.11 -3.59
N ALA A 48 -4.41 10.81 -4.45
CA ALA A 48 -3.98 9.45 -4.71
C ALA A 48 -3.25 8.81 -3.51
N ILE A 49 -2.44 9.58 -2.76
CA ILE A 49 -1.83 9.12 -1.50
C ILE A 49 -2.91 8.82 -0.46
N LEU A 50 -3.87 9.74 -0.30
CA LEU A 50 -4.97 9.55 0.64
C LEU A 50 -5.81 8.31 0.27
N ALA A 51 -6.10 8.12 -1.01
CA ALA A 51 -6.81 6.94 -1.50
C ALA A 51 -6.02 5.65 -1.24
N ALA A 52 -4.71 5.64 -1.49
CA ALA A 52 -3.84 4.51 -1.20
C ALA A 52 -3.87 4.14 0.29
N ALA A 53 -3.67 5.11 1.18
CA ALA A 53 -3.68 4.92 2.62
C ALA A 53 -5.03 4.40 3.15
N ILE A 54 -6.15 4.87 2.59
CA ILE A 54 -7.50 4.39 2.96
C ILE A 54 -7.69 2.94 2.52
N LEU A 55 -7.31 2.61 1.27
CA LEU A 55 -7.44 1.26 0.74
C LEU A 55 -6.59 0.27 1.53
N ASP A 56 -5.37 0.66 1.90
CA ASP A 56 -4.44 -0.14 2.68
C ASP A 56 -4.95 -0.41 4.10
N ALA A 57 -5.39 0.65 4.79
CA ALA A 57 -5.97 0.54 6.12
C ALA A 57 -7.24 -0.30 6.14
N LEU A 58 -8.06 -0.22 5.08
CA LEU A 58 -9.25 -1.05 4.93
C LEU A 58 -8.86 -2.50 4.71
N ASP A 59 -7.86 -2.74 3.87
CA ASP A 59 -7.40 -4.07 3.53
C ASP A 59 -6.80 -4.83 4.72
N GLY A 60 -5.84 -4.23 5.42
CA GLY A 60 -5.21 -4.82 6.60
C GLY A 60 -6.20 -5.07 7.74
N ARG A 61 -7.29 -4.30 7.83
CA ARG A 61 -8.41 -4.57 8.76
C ARG A 61 -9.25 -5.76 8.31
N ILE A 62 -9.60 -5.84 7.04
CA ILE A 62 -10.39 -6.94 6.46
C ILE A 62 -9.61 -8.27 6.56
N ALA A 63 -8.31 -8.26 6.27
CA ALA A 63 -7.42 -9.41 6.39
C ALA A 63 -7.36 -9.96 7.83
N ARG A 64 -7.31 -9.07 8.83
CA ARG A 64 -7.33 -9.42 10.26
C ARG A 64 -8.65 -10.03 10.70
N ILE A 65 -9.77 -9.44 10.30
CA ILE A 65 -11.12 -9.91 10.69
C ILE A 65 -11.41 -11.29 10.07
N LEU A 66 -10.99 -11.52 8.84
CA LEU A 66 -11.28 -12.77 8.11
C LEU A 66 -10.45 -13.98 8.57
N LYS A 67 -9.50 -13.83 9.51
CA LYS A 67 -8.48 -14.86 9.86
C LYS A 67 -7.83 -15.48 8.61
N GLY A 68 -7.84 -14.72 7.52
CA GLY A 68 -7.48 -15.11 6.17
C GLY A 68 -6.11 -14.60 5.75
N ALA A 69 -5.31 -14.10 6.69
CA ALA A 69 -3.98 -13.60 6.42
C ALA A 69 -3.11 -14.69 5.77
N SER A 70 -2.78 -14.48 4.50
CA SER A 70 -1.70 -15.21 3.82
C SER A 70 -0.37 -14.57 4.22
N LYS A 71 0.72 -15.36 4.30
CA LYS A 71 2.07 -14.79 4.49
C LYS A 71 2.38 -13.75 3.41
N PHE A 72 1.99 -14.03 2.16
CA PHE A 72 2.19 -13.10 1.05
C PHE A 72 1.41 -11.79 1.23
N GLY A 73 0.15 -11.87 1.68
CA GLY A 73 -0.67 -10.68 1.92
C GLY A 73 -0.14 -9.83 3.07
N ALA A 74 0.44 -10.45 4.11
CA ALA A 74 1.08 -9.72 5.21
C ALA A 74 2.35 -8.96 4.76
N GLU A 75 3.14 -9.55 3.85
CA GLU A 75 4.28 -8.86 3.23
C GLU A 75 3.81 -7.70 2.32
N LEU A 76 2.72 -7.89 1.57
CA LEU A 76 2.13 -6.83 0.74
C LEU A 76 1.59 -5.67 1.57
N ASP A 77 0.86 -5.96 2.65
CA ASP A 77 0.33 -4.98 3.62
C ASP A 77 1.49 -4.14 4.17
N SER A 78 2.58 -4.81 4.57
CA SER A 78 3.80 -4.13 5.05
C SER A 78 4.48 -3.25 3.99
N LEU A 79 4.52 -3.69 2.72
CA LEU A 79 5.06 -2.90 1.61
C LEU A 79 4.20 -1.69 1.29
N SER A 80 2.89 -1.86 1.36
CA SER A 80 1.92 -0.82 1.07
C SER A 80 1.85 0.21 2.19
N ASP A 81 1.95 -0.21 3.46
CA ASP A 81 2.13 0.64 4.63
C ASP A 81 3.42 1.48 4.48
N PHE A 82 4.53 0.84 4.08
CA PHE A 82 5.81 1.52 3.84
C PHE A 82 5.73 2.59 2.75
N ILE A 83 5.03 2.31 1.64
CA ILE A 83 4.85 3.30 0.57
C ILE A 83 3.92 4.43 1.03
N SER A 84 2.83 4.11 1.70
CA SER A 84 1.80 5.08 2.09
C SER A 84 2.27 6.05 3.18
N PHE A 85 3.06 5.57 4.15
CA PHE A 85 3.51 6.38 5.29
C PHE A 85 4.96 6.84 5.22
N GLY A 86 5.84 6.14 4.49
CA GLY A 86 7.24 6.53 4.30
C GLY A 86 7.46 7.25 2.98
N VAL A 87 7.39 6.47 1.89
CA VAL A 87 7.84 6.92 0.55
C VAL A 87 6.97 8.04 -0.02
N ALA A 88 5.65 7.94 0.08
CA ALA A 88 4.75 8.90 -0.54
C ALA A 88 4.86 10.31 0.09
N PRO A 89 4.84 10.47 1.43
CA PRO A 89 5.09 11.76 2.07
C PRO A 89 6.48 12.34 1.78
N SER A 90 7.53 11.50 1.84
CA SER A 90 8.91 11.94 1.62
C SER A 90 9.16 12.36 0.18
N MET A 91 8.62 11.62 -0.79
CA MET A 91 8.63 12.04 -2.20
C MET A 91 7.82 13.31 -2.44
N MET A 92 6.69 13.50 -1.77
CA MET A 92 5.86 14.68 -1.96
C MET A 92 6.57 15.94 -1.47
N LEU A 93 7.24 15.87 -0.30
CA LEU A 93 8.07 16.96 0.22
C LEU A 93 9.28 17.24 -0.69
N PHE A 94 9.93 16.19 -1.21
CA PHE A 94 11.05 16.33 -2.14
C PHE A 94 10.64 17.06 -3.41
N LEU A 95 9.56 16.61 -4.03
CA LEU A 95 9.05 17.17 -5.28
C LEU A 95 8.54 18.59 -5.07
N TRP A 96 7.84 18.89 -3.96
CA TRP A 96 7.22 20.20 -3.72
C TRP A 96 8.21 21.30 -3.31
N SER A 97 9.14 20.99 -2.40
CA SER A 97 9.99 22.02 -1.77
C SER A 97 11.45 21.93 -2.18
N MET A 98 11.91 20.82 -2.76
CA MET A 98 13.34 20.51 -2.84
C MET A 98 13.86 20.19 -4.23
N GLN A 99 13.10 20.49 -5.29
CA GLN A 99 13.67 20.58 -6.64
C GLN A 99 14.84 21.58 -6.69
N ASP A 100 14.80 22.68 -5.91
CA ASP A 100 15.89 23.65 -5.79
C ASP A 100 16.97 23.27 -4.77
N ALA A 101 16.67 22.37 -3.81
CA ALA A 101 17.60 22.02 -2.71
C ALA A 101 18.62 20.94 -3.08
N GLY A 102 18.50 20.34 -4.27
CA GLY A 102 19.47 19.38 -4.82
C GLY A 102 19.73 18.18 -3.89
N ARG A 103 21.01 17.87 -3.63
CA ARG A 103 21.44 16.66 -2.89
C ARG A 103 20.93 16.57 -1.45
N PHE A 104 20.71 17.69 -0.77
CA PHE A 104 20.22 17.70 0.62
C PHE A 104 18.76 17.27 0.70
N GLY A 105 17.95 17.64 -0.28
CA GLY A 105 16.56 17.22 -0.29
C GLY A 105 16.36 15.74 -0.59
N TRP A 106 17.24 15.19 -1.43
CA TRP A 106 17.26 13.75 -1.66
C TRP A 106 17.66 12.97 -0.40
N MET A 107 18.61 13.46 0.40
CA MET A 107 19.01 12.81 1.66
C MET A 107 17.91 12.83 2.72
N LEU A 108 17.18 13.95 2.84
CA LEU A 108 16.05 14.04 3.77
C LEU A 108 14.88 13.16 3.34
N ALA A 109 14.63 13.05 2.04
CA ALA A 109 13.62 12.13 1.50
C ALA A 109 13.99 10.65 1.70
N LEU A 110 15.27 10.31 1.77
CA LEU A 110 15.74 8.95 2.08
C LEU A 110 15.75 8.62 3.57
N LEU A 111 15.73 9.64 4.44
CA LEU A 111 15.75 9.48 5.90
C LEU A 111 14.35 9.25 6.50
N PHE A 112 13.29 9.56 5.75
CA PHE A 112 11.88 9.37 6.09
C PHE A 112 11.26 8.25 5.25
#